data_AF-A0A0G0MAC7-F1
#
_entry.id   AF-A0A0G0MAC7-F1
#
_cell.length_a   1.000
_cell.length_b   1.000
_cell.length_c   1.000
_cell.angle_alpha   90.00
_cell.angle_beta   90.00
_cell.angle_gamma   90.00
#
_symmetry.space_group_name_H-M   'P 1'
#
loop_
_entity.id
_entity.type
_entity.pdbx_description
1 polymer ?
#
loop_
_entity_poly.entity_id
_entity_poly.type
_entity_poly.pdbx_seq_one_letter_code
_entity_poly.pdbx_strand_id
1 'polypeptide(L)'
;MPVFNPGVLYSDSRFKVTVHTYDVATASGNQTLTGAGFTPKAAVIFANISATVTHSIGLTNGTTHSVVLGNGAAGNFNSTDGSDICLQPASGNYALGALTFNSDGGVIAWTKQASPTGTANIYVMWFR
;
A
#
# COMPACT_ATOMS: atom_id res chain seq x y z
N MET A 1 18.59 -45.93 12.94
CA MET A 1 17.72 -45.16 12.03
C MET A 1 17.97 -43.69 12.29
N PRO A 2 18.25 -42.83 11.28
CA PRO A 2 18.49 -41.42 11.53
C PRO A 2 17.18 -40.75 11.96
N VAL A 3 17.25 -39.96 13.02
CA VAL A 3 16.15 -39.10 13.46
C VAL A 3 16.01 -37.98 12.44
N PHE A 4 14.84 -37.88 11.82
CA PHE A 4 14.48 -36.74 10.97
C PHE A 4 14.44 -35.51 11.89
N ASN A 5 15.42 -34.61 11.78
CA ASN A 5 15.32 -33.27 12.36
C ASN A 5 14.40 -32.50 11.39
N PRO A 6 13.14 -32.18 11.75
CA PRO A 6 12.28 -31.39 10.89
C PRO A 6 12.92 -30.00 10.87
N GLY A 7 13.72 -29.77 9.83
CA GLY A 7 14.63 -28.64 9.73
C GLY A 7 13.93 -27.36 10.18
N VAL A 8 14.68 -26.55 10.94
CA VAL A 8 14.33 -25.18 11.29
C VAL A 8 13.53 -24.58 10.14
N LEU A 9 12.22 -24.47 10.31
CA LEU A 9 11.40 -23.71 9.39
C LEU A 9 12.03 -22.32 9.43
N TYR A 10 12.55 -21.83 8.31
CA TYR A 10 12.88 -20.42 8.17
C TYR A 10 11.54 -19.64 8.18
N SER A 11 10.86 -19.63 9.33
CA SER A 11 9.60 -18.92 9.55
C SER A 11 9.83 -17.42 9.73
N ASP A 12 11.08 -16.98 9.87
CA ASP A 12 11.45 -15.57 9.83
C ASP A 12 11.65 -15.10 8.40
N SER A 13 10.57 -15.14 7.61
CA SER A 13 10.55 -14.39 6.35
C SER A 13 10.85 -12.92 6.69
N ARG A 14 11.94 -12.39 6.14
CA ARG A 14 12.35 -10.99 6.36
C ARG A 14 11.43 -10.00 5.67
N PHE A 15 10.64 -10.49 4.73
CA PHE A 15 9.65 -9.73 4.00
C PHE A 15 8.42 -10.59 3.68
N LYS A 16 7.29 -9.94 3.37
CA LYS A 16 6.08 -10.61 2.88
C LYS A 16 5.43 -9.72 1.83
N VAL A 17 4.87 -10.33 0.79
CA VAL A 17 4.04 -9.60 -0.19
C VAL A 17 2.58 -9.98 0.01
N THR A 18 1.71 -8.98 0.07
CA THR A 18 0.25 -9.15 0.10
C THR A 18 -0.39 -8.29 -0.97
N VAL A 19 -1.57 -8.71 -1.45
CA VAL A 19 -2.36 -7.96 -2.42
C VAL A 19 -3.72 -7.66 -1.81
N HIS A 20 -4.15 -6.41 -1.94
CA HIS A 20 -5.42 -5.92 -1.43
C HIS A 20 -6.15 -5.15 -2.52
N THR A 21 -7.47 -5.05 -2.38
CA THR A 21 -8.28 -4.18 -3.23
C THR A 21 -8.90 -3.07 -2.39
N TYR A 22 -9.10 -1.91 -3.01
CA TYR A 22 -9.82 -0.79 -2.41
C TYR A 22 -10.82 -0.25 -3.42
N ASP A 23 -12.09 -0.11 -3.02
CA ASP A 23 -13.06 0.63 -3.83
C ASP A 23 -12.82 2.13 -3.62
N VAL A 24 -12.30 2.78 -4.66
CA VAL A 24 -11.96 4.19 -4.65
C VAL A 24 -13.20 5.06 -4.49
N ALA A 25 -14.42 4.54 -4.75
CA ALA A 25 -15.69 5.23 -4.50
C ALA A 25 -16.05 5.32 -3.01
N THR A 26 -15.40 4.54 -2.13
CA THR A 26 -15.58 4.61 -0.67
C THR A 26 -15.24 6.00 -0.14
N ALA A 27 -15.96 6.46 0.88
CA ALA A 27 -15.63 7.71 1.59
C ALA A 27 -14.30 7.60 2.34
N SER A 28 -13.73 8.74 2.76
CA SER A 28 -12.56 8.77 3.64
C SER A 28 -12.77 7.87 4.87
N GLY A 29 -11.74 7.15 5.29
CA GLY A 29 -11.86 6.16 6.35
C GLY A 29 -10.68 5.20 6.42
N ASN A 30 -10.76 4.21 7.29
CA ASN A 30 -9.66 3.28 7.54
C ASN A 30 -9.86 1.95 6.79
N GLN A 31 -8.80 1.44 6.19
CA GLN A 31 -8.72 0.09 5.64
C GLN A 31 -7.62 -0.69 6.37
N THR A 32 -8.00 -1.80 7.03
CA THR A 32 -7.03 -2.69 7.66
C THR A 32 -6.45 -3.65 6.62
N LEU A 33 -5.12 -3.75 6.58
CA LEU A 33 -4.38 -4.71 5.77
C LEU A 33 -3.76 -5.76 6.70
N THR A 34 -4.12 -7.02 6.49
CA THR A 34 -3.62 -8.16 7.28
C THR A 34 -2.81 -9.13 6.40
N GLY A 35 -2.19 -10.13 7.03
CA GLY A 35 -1.48 -11.21 6.35
C GLY A 35 0.03 -10.98 6.17
N ALA A 36 0.62 -10.00 6.85
CA ALA A 36 2.06 -9.86 6.91
C ALA A 36 2.71 -10.98 7.74
N GLY A 37 2.04 -11.44 8.80
CA GLY A 37 2.53 -12.43 9.76
C GLY A 37 3.48 -11.88 10.81
N PHE A 38 3.67 -10.56 10.86
CA PHE A 38 4.53 -9.83 11.79
C PHE A 38 4.16 -8.35 11.81
N THR A 39 4.62 -7.62 12.83
CA THR A 39 4.60 -6.14 12.82
C THR A 39 5.68 -5.60 11.88
N PRO A 40 5.32 -4.93 10.78
CA PRO A 40 6.31 -4.38 9.85
C PRO A 40 7.12 -3.21 10.47
N LYS A 41 8.29 -2.95 9.90
CA LYS A 41 9.12 -1.76 10.17
C LYS A 41 9.26 -0.84 8.95
N ALA A 42 8.97 -1.36 7.77
CA ALA A 42 8.88 -0.59 6.55
C ALA A 42 7.93 -1.28 5.56
N ALA A 43 7.44 -0.50 4.60
CA ALA A 43 6.71 -1.02 3.46
C ALA A 43 7.08 -0.26 2.19
N VAL A 44 7.14 -1.01 1.08
CA VAL A 44 7.07 -0.45 -0.28
C VAL A 44 5.72 -0.84 -0.85
N ILE A 45 5.00 0.14 -1.39
CA ILE A 45 3.63 -0.03 -1.85
C ILE A 45 3.56 0.30 -3.34
N PHE A 46 2.96 -0.60 -4.11
CA PHE A 46 2.58 -0.33 -5.49
C PHE A 46 1.06 -0.32 -5.57
N ALA A 47 0.49 0.76 -6.06
CA ALA A 47 -0.95 0.87 -6.22
C ALA A 47 -1.33 1.48 -7.56
N ASN A 48 -2.44 1.02 -8.11
CA ASN A 48 -3.00 1.53 -9.35
C ASN A 48 -4.52 1.39 -9.32
N ILE A 49 -5.23 2.25 -10.04
CA ILE A 49 -6.65 2.00 -10.36
C ILE A 49 -6.67 1.14 -11.62
N SER A 50 -7.44 0.05 -11.61
CA SER A 50 -7.55 -0.84 -12.78
C SER A 50 -7.99 -0.08 -14.03
N ALA A 51 -7.37 -0.38 -15.17
CA ALA A 51 -7.69 0.20 -16.48
C ALA A 51 -7.54 1.74 -16.57
N THR A 52 -6.71 2.36 -15.73
CA THR A 52 -6.36 3.78 -15.84
C THR A 52 -4.84 3.97 -15.98
N VAL A 53 -4.42 5.19 -16.28
CA VAL A 53 -2.99 5.61 -16.25
C VAL A 53 -2.47 5.91 -14.84
N THR A 54 -3.31 5.72 -13.82
CA THR A 54 -2.97 5.97 -12.41
C THR A 54 -1.99 4.92 -11.93
N HIS A 55 -0.87 5.37 -11.38
CA HIS A 55 0.11 4.52 -10.70
C HIS A 55 0.64 5.27 -9.49
N SER A 56 1.05 4.52 -8.48
CA SER A 56 1.54 5.02 -7.21
C SER A 56 2.60 4.07 -6.69
N ILE A 57 3.74 4.62 -6.29
CA ILE A 57 4.87 3.90 -5.70
C ILE A 57 5.21 4.61 -4.39
N GLY A 58 4.83 3.98 -3.28
CA GLY A 58 4.97 4.49 -1.93
C GLY A 58 6.11 3.86 -1.17
N LEU A 59 6.68 4.63 -0.24
CA LEU A 59 7.57 4.14 0.81
C LEU A 59 7.14 4.68 2.16
N THR A 60 7.19 3.84 3.19
CA THR A 60 6.90 4.25 4.56
C THR A 60 7.65 3.42 5.59
N ASN A 61 7.92 4.02 6.75
CA ASN A 61 8.35 3.36 7.97
C ASN A 61 7.25 3.34 9.06
N GLY A 62 5.99 3.64 8.68
CA GLY A 62 4.83 3.70 9.56
C GLY A 62 4.58 5.07 10.21
N THR A 63 5.48 6.05 10.05
CA THR A 63 5.34 7.42 10.58
C THR A 63 5.74 8.50 9.56
N THR A 64 6.71 8.22 8.72
CA THR A 64 7.11 9.03 7.57
C THR A 64 6.62 8.35 6.30
N HIS A 65 5.97 9.12 5.43
CA HIS A 65 5.32 8.62 4.23
C HIS A 65 5.74 9.49 3.05
N SER A 66 6.06 8.84 1.93
CA SER A 66 6.30 9.51 0.66
C SER A 66 5.80 8.63 -0.48
N VAL A 67 5.35 9.26 -1.56
CA VAL A 67 4.83 8.57 -2.74
C VAL A 67 5.24 9.29 -4.01
N VAL A 68 5.65 8.52 -5.01
CA VAL A 68 5.74 8.96 -6.41
C VAL A 68 4.48 8.49 -7.13
N LEU A 69 3.81 9.39 -7.85
CA LEU A 69 2.49 9.15 -8.42
C LEU A 69 2.35 9.69 -9.84
N GLY A 70 1.46 9.06 -10.62
CA GLY A 70 1.01 9.57 -11.90
C GLY A 70 -0.06 10.63 -11.72
N ASN A 71 0.14 11.82 -12.29
CA ASN A 71 -0.75 12.98 -12.09
C ASN A 71 -2.03 12.95 -12.98
N GLY A 72 -2.49 11.77 -13.40
CA GLY A 72 -3.60 11.60 -14.34
C GLY A 72 -3.30 12.01 -15.80
N ALA A 73 -2.07 12.45 -16.10
CA ALA A 73 -1.59 12.74 -17.45
C ALA A 73 -0.44 11.80 -17.82
N ALA A 74 -0.45 11.26 -19.03
CA ALA A 74 0.55 10.30 -19.48
C ALA A 74 1.97 10.92 -19.46
N GLY A 75 2.93 10.18 -18.91
CA GLY A 75 4.33 10.61 -18.80
C GLY A 75 4.62 11.65 -17.72
N ASN A 76 3.64 12.05 -16.91
CA ASN A 76 3.81 13.06 -15.87
C ASN A 76 3.78 12.42 -14.47
N PHE A 77 4.88 12.59 -13.74
CA PHE A 77 5.09 12.04 -12.40
C PHE A 77 5.29 13.17 -11.39
N ASN A 78 4.65 13.05 -10.24
CA ASN A 78 4.83 13.95 -9.10
C ASN A 78 5.24 13.16 -7.85
N SER A 79 5.65 13.87 -6.80
CA SER A 79 5.79 13.31 -5.47
C SER A 79 5.01 14.13 -4.45
N THR A 80 4.61 13.48 -3.35
CA THR A 80 4.02 14.16 -2.20
C THR A 80 4.43 13.43 -0.92
N ASP A 81 4.51 14.17 0.17
CA ASP A 81 4.80 13.66 1.50
C ASP A 81 3.51 13.54 2.32
N GLY A 82 3.55 12.74 3.38
CA GLY A 82 2.40 12.53 4.27
C GLY A 82 1.39 11.50 3.77
N SER A 83 1.63 10.90 2.60
CA SER A 83 0.93 9.71 2.10
C SER A 83 1.92 8.76 1.43
N ASP A 84 1.61 7.47 1.48
CA ASP A 84 2.35 6.40 0.79
C ASP A 84 1.54 5.79 -0.35
N ILE A 85 0.29 6.25 -0.53
CA ILE A 85 -0.53 5.91 -1.69
C ILE A 85 -1.22 7.17 -2.20
N CYS A 86 -1.21 7.38 -3.52
CA CYS A 86 -2.02 8.40 -4.18
C CYS A 86 -2.68 7.83 -5.44
N LEU A 87 -4.00 7.69 -5.37
CA LEU A 87 -4.83 7.19 -6.46
C LEU A 87 -5.49 8.36 -7.16
N GLN A 88 -4.82 8.91 -8.16
CA GLN A 88 -5.25 10.12 -8.86
C GLN A 88 -5.60 9.85 -10.33
N PRO A 89 -6.88 9.59 -10.65
CA PRO A 89 -7.34 9.47 -12.04
C PRO A 89 -7.29 10.81 -12.81
N ALA A 90 -7.40 11.95 -12.12
CA ALA A 90 -7.30 13.28 -12.73
C ALA A 90 -6.80 14.31 -11.71
N SER A 91 -6.24 15.43 -12.17
CA SER A 91 -5.81 16.53 -11.29
C SER A 91 -6.92 16.98 -10.34
N GLY A 92 -6.63 17.01 -9.04
CA GLY A 92 -7.58 17.39 -7.99
C GLY A 92 -8.67 16.35 -7.68
N ASN A 93 -8.65 15.18 -8.33
CA ASN A 93 -9.58 14.07 -8.10
C ASN A 93 -8.79 12.84 -7.65
N TYR A 94 -8.70 12.61 -6.33
CA TYR A 94 -7.78 11.61 -5.79
C TYR A 94 -8.19 11.01 -4.45
N ALA A 95 -7.59 9.86 -4.11
CA ALA A 95 -7.59 9.28 -2.78
C ALA A 95 -6.15 9.09 -2.30
N LEU A 96 -5.82 9.66 -1.13
CA LEU A 96 -4.53 9.50 -0.46
C LEU A 96 -4.64 8.46 0.64
N GLY A 97 -3.65 7.59 0.76
CA GLY A 97 -3.50 6.61 1.84
C GLY A 97 -2.24 6.87 2.64
N ALA A 98 -2.35 6.83 3.97
CA ALA A 98 -1.20 6.81 4.88
C ALA A 98 -1.25 5.53 5.73
N LEU A 99 -0.23 4.69 5.62
CA LEU A 99 -0.17 3.37 6.25
C LEU A 99 0.55 3.41 7.60
N THR A 100 -0.15 3.03 8.66
CA THR A 100 0.44 2.78 9.98
C THR A 100 0.56 1.27 10.23
N PHE A 101 1.55 0.84 11.01
CA PHE A 101 1.78 -0.59 11.26
C PHE A 101 1.05 -1.11 12.50
N ASN A 102 0.60 -2.37 12.42
CA ASN A 102 0.02 -3.11 13.52
C ASN A 102 0.60 -4.54 13.58
N SER A 103 0.07 -5.41 14.43
CA SER A 103 0.63 -6.75 14.70
C SER A 103 0.69 -7.70 13.50
N ASP A 104 -0.06 -7.45 12.42
CA ASP A 104 -0.16 -8.36 11.26
C ASP A 104 -0.16 -7.62 9.90
N GLY A 105 0.40 -6.41 9.86
CA GLY A 105 0.40 -5.55 8.69
C GLY A 105 0.19 -4.11 9.07
N GLY A 106 -0.96 -3.54 8.74
CA GLY A 106 -1.23 -2.14 9.04
C GLY A 106 -2.65 -1.65 8.80
N VAL A 107 -2.83 -0.34 8.95
CA VAL A 107 -4.07 0.37 8.65
C VAL A 107 -3.74 1.54 7.74
N ILE A 108 -4.38 1.59 6.57
CA ILE A 108 -4.36 2.76 5.70
C ILE A 108 -5.45 3.72 6.16
N ALA A 109 -5.09 4.95 6.49
CA ALA A 109 -6.03 6.05 6.65
C ALA A 109 -6.23 6.74 5.29
N TRP A 110 -7.41 6.56 4.71
CA TRP A 110 -7.78 7.15 3.42
C TRP A 110 -8.37 8.55 3.59
N THR A 111 -7.82 9.51 2.85
CA THR A 111 -8.40 10.85 2.69
C THR A 111 -8.75 11.06 1.22
N LYS A 112 -10.02 11.36 0.96
CA LYS A 112 -10.55 11.54 -0.39
C LYS A 112 -10.79 13.00 -0.71
N GLN A 113 -10.45 13.39 -1.93
CA GLN A 113 -10.85 14.67 -2.53
C GLN A 113 -11.69 14.43 -3.78
N ALA A 114 -12.76 15.22 -3.93
CA ALA A 114 -13.74 15.10 -5.01
C ALA A 114 -14.42 13.72 -5.06
N SER A 115 -14.47 13.05 -6.22
CA SER A 115 -15.24 11.83 -6.42
C SER A 115 -14.53 10.83 -7.34
N PRO A 116 -13.29 10.42 -7.02
CA PRO A 116 -12.64 9.37 -7.78
C PRO A 116 -13.38 8.04 -7.60
N THR A 117 -13.37 7.21 -8.64
CA THR A 117 -14.05 5.91 -8.70
C THR A 117 -13.14 4.84 -9.27
N GLY A 118 -13.55 3.58 -9.12
CA GLY A 118 -12.85 2.43 -9.65
C GLY A 118 -12.30 1.53 -8.54
N THR A 119 -11.73 0.41 -8.93
CA THR A 119 -11.10 -0.54 -8.01
C THR A 119 -9.60 -0.39 -8.09
N ALA A 120 -8.97 -0.08 -6.96
CA ALA A 120 -7.53 -0.05 -6.85
C ALA A 120 -6.99 -1.42 -6.44
N ASN A 121 -5.89 -1.82 -7.05
CA ASN A 121 -5.07 -2.93 -6.57
C ASN A 121 -3.91 -2.34 -5.79
N ILE A 122 -3.61 -2.91 -4.62
CA ILE A 122 -2.59 -2.45 -3.69
C ILE A 122 -1.70 -3.65 -3.37
N TYR A 123 -0.48 -3.62 -3.90
CA TYR A 123 0.57 -4.58 -3.61
C TYR A 123 1.46 -4.00 -2.54
N VAL A 124 1.59 -4.70 -1.42
CA VAL A 124 2.43 -4.25 -0.31
C VAL A 124 3.54 -5.24 -0.08
N MET A 125 4.78 -4.76 -0.14
CA MET A 125 5.96 -5.47 0.30
C MET A 125 6.30 -5.02 1.71
N TRP A 126 5.99 -5.87 2.68
CA TRP A 126 6.25 -5.68 4.11
C TRP A 126 7.67 -6.09 4.44
N PHE A 127 8.36 -5.31 5.28
CA PHE A 127 9.68 -5.64 5.82
C PHE A 127 9.65 -5.70 7.34
N ARG A 128 10.35 -6.68 7.93
CA ARG A 128 10.42 -6.90 9.38
C ARG A 128 11.58 -6.16 10.06
#